data_AF-A0A8T7KAV5-F1
#
_entry.id   AF-A0A8T7KAV5-F1
#
_cell.length_a   1.000
_cell.length_b   1.000
_cell.length_c   1.000
_cell.angle_alpha   90.00
_cell.angle_beta   90.00
_cell.angle_gamma   90.00
#
_symmetry.space_group_name_H-M   'P 1'
#
loop_
_entity.id
_entity.type
_entity.pdbx_description
1 polymer ?
#
loop_
_entity_poly.entity_id
_entity_poly.type
_entity_poly.pdbx_seq_one_letter_code
_entity_poly.pdbx_strand_id
1 'polypeptide(L)'
;MKRRIRHATRTFFGRPPRRRPAGVPAALEYALGVLQVSRRSALSLGLGALMLLLIGLLIVNFVGQVLQSARLESRRAELEAEVALMRAENARLEGAVAFSESDVYAERVAREQLGYAREGDTVIFLREAPPAAPAPLPDSSVSALAPPPPTTLNWRLWWQALFPLTE
;
A
#
# COMPACT_ATOMS: atom_id res chain seq x y z
N MET A 1 -59.84 -110.15 -63.36
CA MET A 1 -59.39 -110.36 -61.95
C MET A 1 -57.87 -110.44 -62.00
N LYS A 2 -57.01 -109.75 -61.25
CA LYS A 2 -57.06 -109.01 -59.99
C LYS A 2 -56.01 -107.88 -60.09
N ARG A 3 -56.40 -106.66 -59.70
CA ARG A 3 -55.49 -105.53 -59.52
C ARG A 3 -54.60 -105.75 -58.29
N ARG A 4 -53.38 -105.21 -58.31
CA ARG A 4 -52.76 -104.64 -57.10
C ARG A 4 -52.36 -103.20 -57.40
N ILE A 5 -52.70 -102.36 -56.44
CA ILE A 5 -52.74 -100.91 -56.47
C ILE A 5 -51.69 -100.42 -55.45
N ARG A 6 -51.29 -99.14 -55.60
CA ARG A 6 -50.87 -98.18 -54.56
C ARG A 6 -49.35 -98.09 -54.33
N HIS A 7 -48.71 -96.93 -54.11
CA HIS A 7 -49.17 -95.65 -53.57
C HIS A 7 -48.41 -94.46 -54.18
N ALA A 8 -49.13 -93.34 -54.32
CA ALA A 8 -48.57 -92.01 -54.44
C ALA A 8 -48.21 -91.45 -53.04
N THR A 9 -47.19 -90.62 -52.96
CA THR A 9 -47.02 -89.66 -51.85
C THR A 9 -46.57 -88.32 -52.40
N ARG A 10 -47.38 -87.32 -52.08
CA ARG A 10 -47.40 -85.93 -52.53
C ARG A 10 -47.33 -85.10 -51.26
N THR A 11 -46.26 -84.35 -51.00
CA THR A 11 -46.11 -83.41 -49.86
C THR A 11 -44.69 -82.84 -49.94
N PHE A 12 -44.34 -81.58 -49.72
CA PHE A 12 -45.04 -80.34 -49.39
C PHE A 12 -44.04 -79.19 -49.65
N PHE A 13 -44.60 -78.01 -49.88
CA PHE A 13 -43.97 -76.69 -49.83
C PHE A 13 -42.78 -76.52 -48.86
N GLY A 14 -41.78 -75.75 -49.30
CA GLY A 14 -40.77 -75.16 -48.43
C GLY A 14 -39.92 -74.10 -49.16
N ARG A 15 -40.45 -72.88 -49.28
CA ARG A 15 -39.66 -71.69 -49.68
C ARG A 15 -38.60 -71.43 -48.57
N PRO A 16 -37.30 -71.29 -48.88
CA PRO A 16 -36.34 -70.89 -47.86
C PRO A 16 -36.61 -69.44 -47.43
N PRO A 17 -36.38 -69.08 -46.15
CA PRO A 17 -36.67 -67.74 -45.65
C PRO A 17 -35.73 -66.71 -46.29
N ARG A 18 -36.33 -65.67 -46.88
CA ARG A 18 -35.66 -64.46 -47.35
C ARG A 18 -35.01 -63.77 -46.14
N ARG A 19 -33.69 -63.91 -45.99
CA ARG A 19 -32.90 -63.06 -45.09
C ARG A 19 -33.05 -61.60 -45.54
N ARG A 20 -33.73 -60.80 -44.73
CA ARG A 20 -33.68 -59.33 -44.82
C ARG A 20 -32.22 -58.92 -44.53
N PRO A 21 -31.52 -58.20 -45.41
CA PRO A 21 -30.30 -57.55 -44.99
C PRO A 21 -30.66 -56.54 -43.91
N ALA A 22 -30.03 -56.68 -42.75
CA ALA A 22 -30.07 -55.71 -41.68
C ALA A 22 -29.69 -54.34 -42.26
N GLY A 23 -30.50 -53.32 -41.95
CA GLY A 23 -30.14 -51.94 -42.24
C GLY A 23 -28.74 -51.68 -41.70
N VAL A 24 -27.91 -51.03 -42.52
CA VAL A 24 -26.62 -50.50 -42.12
C VAL A 24 -26.83 -49.75 -40.80
N PRO A 25 -26.06 -50.05 -39.73
CA PRO A 25 -26.27 -49.38 -38.46
C PRO A 25 -25.98 -47.89 -38.65
N ALA A 26 -26.96 -47.03 -38.37
CA ALA A 26 -26.83 -45.57 -38.34
C ALA A 26 -25.65 -45.08 -37.46
N ALA A 27 -25.15 -45.94 -36.56
CA ALA A 27 -23.94 -45.72 -35.78
C ALA A 27 -22.67 -45.54 -36.63
N LEU A 28 -22.61 -46.10 -37.85
CA LEU A 28 -21.47 -45.90 -38.76
C LEU A 28 -21.53 -44.57 -39.53
N GLU A 29 -22.71 -43.94 -39.65
CA GLU A 29 -22.82 -42.63 -40.30
C GLU A 29 -22.41 -41.49 -39.35
N TYR A 30 -22.74 -41.59 -38.05
CA TYR A 30 -22.31 -40.60 -37.05
C TYR A 30 -20.78 -40.59 -36.85
N ALA A 31 -20.12 -41.74 -36.94
CA ALA A 31 -18.67 -41.84 -36.80
C ALA A 31 -17.89 -41.16 -37.94
N LEU A 32 -18.50 -41.02 -39.12
CA LEU A 32 -17.88 -40.36 -40.28
C LEU A 32 -18.19 -38.85 -40.36
N GLY A 33 -19.18 -38.35 -39.61
CA GLY A 33 -19.50 -36.92 -39.53
C GLY A 33 -18.48 -36.09 -38.73
N VAL A 34 -17.69 -36.73 -37.88
CA VAL A 34 -16.66 -36.07 -37.05
C VAL A 34 -15.37 -35.77 -37.84
N LEU A 35 -15.19 -36.38 -39.01
CA LEU A 35 -13.97 -36.23 -39.83
C LEU A 35 -14.13 -35.31 -41.05
N GLN A 36 -15.34 -34.78 -41.30
CA GLN A 36 -15.55 -33.73 -42.29
C GLN A 36 -15.49 -32.35 -41.63
N VAL A 37 -14.39 -32.04 -40.94
CA VAL A 37 -14.00 -30.65 -40.71
C VAL A 37 -13.75 -30.07 -42.10
N SER A 38 -14.77 -29.41 -42.64
CA SER A 38 -14.68 -28.66 -43.88
C SER A 38 -13.41 -27.82 -43.83
N ARG A 39 -12.61 -27.80 -44.90
CA ARG A 39 -11.41 -26.94 -44.98
C ARG A 39 -11.72 -25.50 -44.57
N ARG A 40 -12.97 -25.04 -44.74
CA ARG A 40 -13.45 -23.73 -44.31
C ARG A 40 -13.60 -23.60 -42.78
N SER A 41 -14.04 -24.65 -42.07
CA SER A 41 -14.15 -24.63 -40.60
C SER A 41 -12.79 -24.77 -39.90
N ALA A 42 -11.83 -25.47 -40.51
CA ALA A 42 -10.45 -25.48 -40.02
C ALA A 42 -9.79 -24.09 -40.15
N LEU A 43 -10.03 -23.40 -41.28
CA LEU A 43 -9.54 -22.03 -41.49
C LEU A 43 -10.17 -21.02 -40.52
N SER A 44 -11.48 -21.11 -40.23
CA SER A 44 -12.12 -20.21 -39.27
C SER A 44 -11.65 -20.43 -37.83
N LEU A 45 -11.39 -21.69 -37.43
CA LEU A 45 -10.80 -22.01 -36.13
C LEU A 45 -9.37 -21.49 -36.01
N GLY A 46 -8.55 -21.67 -37.06
CA GLY A 46 -7.20 -21.11 -37.10
C GLY A 46 -7.18 -19.59 -37.03
N LEU A 47 -8.10 -18.92 -37.75
CA LEU A 47 -8.23 -17.47 -37.71
C LEU A 47 -8.71 -16.98 -36.34
N GLY A 48 -9.63 -17.69 -35.70
CA GLY A 48 -10.08 -17.40 -34.33
C GLY A 48 -8.95 -17.54 -33.32
N ALA A 49 -8.14 -18.61 -33.41
CA ALA A 49 -6.97 -18.80 -32.57
C ALA A 49 -5.91 -17.70 -32.78
N LEU A 50 -5.68 -17.30 -34.03
CA LEU A 50 -4.76 -16.19 -34.35
C LEU A 50 -5.26 -14.85 -33.80
N MET A 51 -6.56 -14.57 -33.90
CA MET A 51 -7.17 -13.38 -33.30
C MET A 51 -7.03 -13.38 -31.78
N LEU A 52 -7.31 -14.50 -31.12
CA LEU A 52 -7.12 -14.62 -29.66
C LEU A 52 -5.66 -14.41 -29.25
N LEU A 53 -4.71 -14.94 -30.02
CA LEU A 53 -3.28 -14.72 -29.80
C LEU A 53 -2.91 -13.24 -29.92
N LEU A 54 -3.37 -12.57 -30.99
CA LEU A 54 -3.15 -11.14 -31.21
C LEU A 54 -3.73 -10.28 -30.08
N ILE A 55 -4.96 -10.58 -29.66
CA ILE A 55 -5.62 -9.88 -28.54
C ILE A 55 -4.83 -10.11 -27.25
N GLY A 56 -4.42 -11.34 -26.97
CA GLY A 56 -3.61 -11.66 -25.79
C GLY A 56 -2.29 -10.89 -25.77
N LEU A 57 -1.60 -10.79 -26.91
CA LEU A 57 -0.36 -10.05 -27.05
C LEU A 57 -0.56 -8.55 -26.82
N LEU A 58 -1.63 -7.98 -27.38
CA LEU A 58 -1.99 -6.58 -27.18
C LEU A 58 -2.29 -6.26 -25.70
N ILE A 59 -3.02 -7.14 -25.02
CA ILE A 59 -3.32 -6.98 -23.58
C ILE A 59 -2.03 -6.98 -22.76
N VAL A 60 -1.13 -7.95 -22.98
CA VAL A 60 0.15 -8.02 -22.24
C VAL A 60 0.98 -6.77 -22.46
N ASN A 61 1.09 -6.30 -23.71
CA ASN A 61 1.83 -5.08 -24.02
C ASN A 61 1.19 -3.85 -23.36
N PHE A 62 -0.13 -3.72 -23.43
CA PHE A 62 -0.87 -2.61 -22.85
C PHE A 62 -0.73 -2.55 -21.32
N VAL A 63 -0.88 -3.70 -20.65
CA VAL A 63 -0.71 -3.78 -19.18
C VAL A 63 0.72 -3.40 -18.79
N GLY A 64 1.73 -3.88 -19.53
CA GLY A 64 3.12 -3.49 -19.32
C GLY A 64 3.32 -1.98 -19.43
N GLN A 65 2.76 -1.37 -20.47
CA GLN A 65 2.86 0.07 -20.72
C GLN A 65 2.15 0.90 -19.63
N VAL A 66 0.95 0.49 -19.19
CA VAL A 66 0.22 1.17 -18.11
C VAL A 66 1.00 1.09 -16.81
N LEU A 67 1.52 -0.08 -16.43
CA LEU A 67 2.33 -0.23 -15.22
C LEU A 67 3.63 0.57 -15.27
N GLN A 68 4.31 0.61 -16.42
CA GLN A 68 5.49 1.43 -16.60
C GLN A 68 5.17 2.92 -16.49
N SER A 69 4.07 3.38 -17.10
CA SER A 69 3.65 4.78 -17.01
C SER A 69 3.36 5.20 -15.58
N ALA A 70 2.64 4.37 -14.81
CA ALA A 70 2.35 4.64 -13.40
C ALA A 70 3.63 4.70 -12.54
N ARG A 71 4.60 3.81 -12.79
CA ARG A 71 5.90 3.83 -12.10
C ARG A 71 6.75 5.05 -12.46
N LEU A 72 6.71 5.49 -13.71
CA LEU A 72 7.42 6.69 -14.14
C LEU A 72 6.80 7.94 -13.50
N GLU A 73 5.47 8.00 -13.44
CA GLU A 73 4.77 9.12 -12.82
C GLU A 73 5.02 9.18 -11.31
N SER A 74 5.01 8.05 -10.61
CA SER A 74 5.35 8.01 -9.19
C SER A 74 6.79 8.46 -8.94
N ARG A 75 7.75 8.03 -9.77
CA ARG A 75 9.15 8.45 -9.67
C ARG A 75 9.33 9.94 -9.97
N ARG A 76 8.58 10.48 -10.93
CA ARG A 76 8.59 11.93 -11.21
C ARG A 76 8.11 12.72 -10.00
N ALA A 77 6.98 12.33 -9.42
CA ALA A 77 6.44 12.99 -8.24
C ALA A 77 7.40 12.94 -7.04
N GLU A 78 8.09 11.81 -6.84
CA GLU A 78 9.11 11.65 -5.79
C GLU A 78 10.31 12.58 -6.02
N LEU A 79 10.85 12.61 -7.24
CA LEU A 79 11.97 13.48 -7.60
C LEU A 79 11.60 14.96 -7.52
N GLU A 80 10.38 15.33 -7.93
CA GLU A 80 9.89 16.71 -7.81
C GLU A 80 9.78 17.15 -6.35
N ALA A 81 9.30 16.26 -5.47
CA ALA A 81 9.26 16.52 -4.04
C ALA A 81 10.67 16.67 -3.45
N GLU A 82 11.61 15.81 -3.82
CA GLU A 82 13.01 15.89 -3.38
C GLU A 82 13.65 17.21 -3.83
N VAL A 83 13.47 17.59 -5.09
CA VAL A 83 13.96 18.87 -5.62
C VAL A 83 13.33 20.06 -4.89
N ALA A 84 12.03 20.01 -4.58
CA ALA A 84 11.37 21.06 -3.81
C ALA A 84 11.97 21.20 -2.40
N LEU A 85 12.25 20.08 -1.72
CA LEU A 85 12.91 20.08 -0.42
C LEU A 85 14.32 20.66 -0.50
N MET A 86 15.13 20.23 -1.49
CA MET A 86 16.48 20.75 -1.69
C MET A 86 16.48 22.25 -1.97
N ARG A 87 15.53 22.76 -2.77
CA ARG A 87 15.41 24.19 -3.04
C ARG A 87 15.02 24.97 -1.79
N ALA A 88 14.09 24.46 -0.99
CA ALA A 88 13.70 25.09 0.27
C ALA A 88 14.87 25.14 1.25
N GLU A 89 15.65 24.06 1.35
CA GLU A 89 16.84 24.03 2.20
C GLU A 89 17.93 24.96 1.69
N ASN A 90 18.16 25.00 0.37
CA ASN A 90 19.14 25.93 -0.17
C ASN A 90 18.73 27.39 0.09
N ALA A 91 17.46 27.75 -0.12
CA ALA A 91 16.97 29.10 0.20
C ALA A 91 17.12 29.44 1.69
N ARG A 92 16.91 28.46 2.59
CA ARG A 92 17.14 28.63 4.03
C ARG A 92 18.61 28.88 4.34
N LEU A 93 19.51 28.12 3.72
CA LEU A 93 20.96 28.24 3.90
C LEU A 93 21.48 29.56 3.33
N GLU A 94 21.04 29.95 2.14
CA GLU A 94 21.35 31.25 1.53
C GLU A 94 20.92 32.41 2.45
N GLY A 95 19.73 32.31 3.05
CA GLY A 95 19.26 33.29 4.03
C GLY A 95 20.12 33.34 5.30
N ALA A 96 20.58 32.18 5.80
CA ALA A 96 21.46 32.11 6.95
C ALA A 96 22.85 32.72 6.66
N VAL A 97 23.40 32.46 5.47
CA VAL A 97 24.66 33.05 5.01
C VAL A 97 24.51 34.57 4.91
N ALA A 98 23.49 35.05 4.21
CA ALA A 98 23.24 36.49 4.07
C ALA A 98 23.06 37.20 5.42
N PHE A 99 22.39 36.55 6.39
CA PHE A 99 22.30 37.08 7.74
C PHE A 99 23.66 37.13 8.42
N SER A 100 24.47 36.06 8.32
CA SER A 100 25.81 36.01 8.92
C SER A 100 26.78 37.03 8.34
N GLU A 101 26.62 37.40 7.07
CA GLU A 101 27.43 38.43 6.39
C GLU A 101 26.95 39.85 6.68
N SER A 102 25.77 40.03 7.28
CA SER A 102 25.19 41.34 7.55
C SER A 102 25.83 42.05 8.75
N ASP A 103 25.84 43.39 8.71
CA ASP A 103 26.30 44.24 9.82
C ASP A 103 25.56 43.95 11.14
N VAL A 104 24.30 43.53 11.07
CA VAL A 104 23.49 43.19 12.25
C VAL A 104 24.08 41.97 12.98
N TYR A 105 24.55 40.97 12.23
CA TYR A 105 25.21 39.81 12.83
C TYR A 105 26.58 40.21 13.40
N ALA A 106 27.35 41.03 12.70
CA ALA A 106 28.62 41.56 13.20
C ALA A 106 28.43 42.34 14.51
N GLU A 107 27.40 43.19 14.59
CA GLU A 107 27.05 43.92 15.82
C GLU A 107 26.61 42.97 16.94
N ARG A 108 25.81 41.94 16.64
CA ARG A 108 25.43 40.93 17.62
C ARG A 108 26.66 40.23 18.20
N VAL A 109 27.58 39.78 17.35
CA VAL A 109 28.83 39.14 17.79
C VAL A 109 29.67 40.11 18.62
N ALA A 110 29.78 41.36 18.19
CA ALA A 110 30.50 42.39 18.93
C ALA A 110 29.93 42.60 20.34
N ARG A 111 28.61 42.67 20.48
CA ARG A 111 27.95 42.86 21.79
C ARG A 111 27.98 41.61 22.68
N GLU A 112 27.62 40.45 22.12
CA GLU A 112 27.39 39.22 22.89
C GLU A 112 28.69 38.47 23.20
N GLN A 113 29.61 38.40 22.25
CA GLN A 113 30.83 37.59 22.39
C GLN A 113 32.05 38.43 22.77
N LEU A 114 32.16 39.64 22.23
CA LEU A 114 33.31 40.52 22.47
C LEU A 114 33.05 41.57 23.56
N GLY A 115 31.80 41.73 24.00
CA GLY A 115 31.42 42.72 25.02
C GLY A 115 31.62 44.16 24.56
N TYR A 116 31.70 44.41 23.25
CA TYR A 116 31.83 45.75 22.69
C TYR A 116 30.48 46.46 22.63
N ALA A 117 30.51 47.77 22.88
CA ALA A 117 29.37 48.66 22.78
C ALA A 117 29.62 49.68 21.65
N ARG A 118 28.55 50.16 21.01
CA ARG A 118 28.68 51.15 19.93
C ARG A 118 29.06 52.51 20.52
N GLU A 119 29.72 53.35 19.74
CA GLU A 119 29.99 54.73 20.14
C GLU A 119 28.67 55.45 20.48
N GLY A 120 28.57 55.96 21.71
CA GLY A 120 27.35 56.59 22.26
C GLY A 120 26.50 55.68 23.16
N ASP A 121 26.78 54.38 23.25
CA ASP A 121 26.09 53.48 24.16
C ASP A 121 26.56 53.66 25.62
N THR A 122 25.64 53.64 26.58
CA THR A 122 25.96 53.64 28.02
C THR A 122 26.06 52.21 28.53
N VAL A 123 27.28 51.76 28.85
CA VAL A 123 27.53 50.42 29.40
C VAL A 123 27.23 50.41 30.91
N ILE A 124 26.27 49.57 31.32
CA ILE A 124 25.92 49.38 32.73
C ILE A 124 26.58 48.10 33.24
N PHE A 125 27.44 48.21 34.25
CA PHE A 125 28.00 47.06 34.94
C PHE A 125 27.16 46.72 36.17
N LEU A 126 26.81 45.44 36.32
CA LEU A 126 26.17 44.97 37.54
C LEU A 126 27.21 44.96 38.66
N ARG A 127 27.14 45.96 39.55
CA ARG A 127 27.93 45.95 40.78
C ARG A 127 27.27 44.96 41.74
N GLU A 128 27.93 43.85 42.02
CA GLU A 128 27.58 43.03 43.18
C GLU A 128 27.66 43.90 44.42
N ALA A 129 26.53 44.04 45.12
CA ALA A 129 26.53 44.72 46.40
C ALA A 129 27.48 43.96 47.34
N PRO A 130 28.34 44.65 48.11
CA PRO A 130 29.09 44.01 49.18
C PRO A 130 28.09 43.20 50.01
N PRO A 131 28.40 41.93 50.39
CA PRO A 131 27.50 41.15 51.21
C PRO A 131 27.14 42.01 52.41
N ALA A 132 25.86 42.39 52.47
CA ALA A 132 25.38 43.21 53.56
C ALA A 132 25.77 42.47 54.84
N ALA A 133 26.52 43.14 55.71
CA ALA A 133 26.73 42.64 57.07
C ALA A 133 25.35 42.20 57.58
N PRO A 134 25.24 40.99 58.18
CA PRO A 134 23.95 40.41 58.49
C PRO A 134 23.14 41.44 59.26
N ALA A 135 22.13 42.02 58.60
CA ALA A 135 21.10 42.75 59.30
C ALA A 135 20.54 41.77 60.33
N PRO A 136 20.26 42.21 61.57
CA PRO A 136 19.59 41.35 62.52
C PRO A 136 18.36 40.79 61.82
N LEU A 137 18.38 39.49 61.58
CA LEU A 137 17.25 38.75 61.06
C LEU A 137 16.07 39.12 61.97
N PRO A 138 14.88 39.45 61.45
CA PRO A 138 13.70 39.29 62.29
C PRO A 138 13.73 37.84 62.76
N ASP A 139 13.80 37.67 64.09
CA ASP A 139 13.90 36.40 64.79
C ASP A 139 12.98 35.36 64.15
N SER A 140 13.54 34.58 63.23
CA SER A 140 12.90 33.41 62.63
C SER A 140 13.28 32.18 63.46
N SER A 141 13.22 32.35 64.79
CA SER A 141 13.59 31.38 65.81
C SER A 141 12.35 30.71 66.42
N VAL A 142 11.32 30.44 65.60
CA VAL A 142 10.21 29.55 65.96
C VAL A 142 9.78 28.71 64.74
N SER A 143 10.66 27.85 64.23
CA SER A 143 10.22 26.70 63.42
C SER A 143 11.23 25.54 63.43
N ALA A 144 11.89 25.31 64.56
CA ALA A 144 12.73 24.14 64.77
C ALA A 144 12.03 23.00 65.53
N LEU A 145 10.69 23.08 65.69
CA LEU A 145 9.89 22.04 66.36
C LEU A 145 8.59 21.71 65.61
N ALA A 146 8.54 21.94 64.29
CA ALA A 146 7.45 21.42 63.47
C ALA A 146 7.87 20.03 62.95
N PRO A 147 7.12 18.95 63.23
CA PRO A 147 7.38 17.66 62.59
C PRO A 147 7.36 17.84 61.06
N PRO A 148 8.20 17.10 60.31
CA PRO A 148 8.20 17.20 58.86
C PRO A 148 6.77 16.97 58.34
N PRO A 149 6.29 17.78 57.37
CA PRO A 149 4.98 17.57 56.81
C PRO A 149 4.90 16.13 56.28
N PRO A 150 3.79 15.41 56.52
CA PRO A 150 3.67 14.04 56.07
C PRO A 150 3.87 14.00 54.56
N THR A 151 4.82 13.17 54.10
CA THR A 151 5.13 12.96 52.69
C THR A 151 3.96 12.27 52.00
N THR A 152 2.92 13.03 51.71
CA THR A 152 1.74 12.54 51.01
C THR A 152 2.07 12.54 49.54
N LEU A 153 2.07 11.37 48.90
CA LEU A 153 2.27 11.27 47.46
C LEU A 153 1.23 12.13 46.72
N ASN A 154 1.68 12.91 45.74
CA ASN A 154 0.85 13.91 45.04
C ASN A 154 -0.51 13.37 44.56
N TRP A 155 -0.58 12.11 44.08
CA TRP A 155 -1.84 11.51 43.62
C TRP A 155 -2.91 11.41 44.72
N ARG A 156 -2.50 11.27 45.98
CA ARG A 156 -3.42 11.13 47.13
C ARG A 156 -4.04 12.48 47.51
N LEU A 157 -3.32 13.59 47.28
CA LEU A 157 -3.86 14.94 47.40
C LEU A 157 -4.94 15.18 46.34
N TRP A 158 -4.68 14.79 45.09
CA TRP A 158 -5.67 14.89 44.01
C TRP A 158 -6.91 14.03 44.28
N TRP A 159 -6.72 12.82 44.80
CA TRP A 159 -7.83 11.94 45.13
C TRP A 159 -8.75 12.52 46.21
N GLN A 160 -8.20 13.14 47.27
CA GLN A 160 -8.99 13.80 48.31
C GLN A 160 -9.69 15.07 47.82
N ALA A 161 -9.07 15.82 46.91
CA ALA A 161 -9.69 16.99 46.31
C ALA A 161 -10.89 16.61 45.42
N LEU A 162 -10.81 15.50 44.70
CA LEU A 162 -11.88 15.00 43.83
C LEU A 162 -12.98 14.24 44.59
N PHE A 163 -12.65 13.59 45.69
CA PHE A 163 -13.58 12.82 46.50
C PHE A 163 -13.47 13.18 47.99
N PRO A 164 -13.95 14.38 48.39
CA PRO A 164 -13.97 14.75 49.79
C PRO A 164 -14.93 13.82 50.55
N LEU A 165 -14.42 13.18 51.63
CA LEU A 165 -15.25 12.38 52.53
C LEU A 165 -16.14 13.34 53.32
N THR A 166 -17.39 13.47 52.90
CA THR A 166 -18.46 14.08 53.69
C THR A 166 -18.88 13.09 54.78
N GLU A 167 -18.67 13.45 56.04
CA GLU A 167 -19.40 12.88 57.19
C GLU A 167 -20.83 13.44 57.22
#